data_AF-A0A8T1K780-F1
#
_entry.id   AF-A0A8T1K780-F1
#
_cell.length_a   1.000
_cell.length_b   1.000
_cell.length_c   1.000
_cell.angle_alpha   90.00
_cell.angle_beta   90.00
_cell.angle_gamma   90.00
#
_symmetry.space_group_name_H-M   'P 1'
#
loop_
_entity.id
_entity.type
_entity.pdbx_description
1 polymer ?
#
loop_
_entity_poly.entity_id
_entity_poly.type
_entity_poly.pdbx_seq_one_letter_code
_entity_poly.pdbx_strand_id
1 'polypeptide(L)' 'MKHLSSRKPRDLSSVLEQLRHVDLQQRTTIRATSRKCIVPPTILFRRLKQGKVRSCMSVVKPALNDDNLKIRIKF' A
#
# COMPACT_ATOMS: atom_id res chain seq x y z
N MET A 1 -17.27 -12.22 33.70
CA MET A 1 -17.27 -12.83 32.36
C MET A 1 -15.83 -12.95 31.86
N LYS A 2 -15.33 -14.17 31.63
CA LYS A 2 -14.00 -14.36 31.04
C LYS A 2 -14.10 -14.03 29.55
N HIS A 3 -13.55 -12.89 29.12
CA HIS A 3 -13.39 -12.62 27.70
C HIS A 3 -12.56 -13.76 27.10
N LEU A 4 -13.18 -14.56 26.22
CA LEU A 4 -12.48 -15.57 25.45
C LEU A 4 -11.31 -14.88 24.77
N SER A 5 -10.10 -15.37 25.08
CA SER A 5 -8.84 -14.86 24.54
C SER A 5 -9.00 -14.68 23.03
N SER A 6 -9.07 -13.42 22.61
CA SER A 6 -9.25 -13.08 21.21
C SER A 6 -8.08 -13.65 20.43
N ARG A 7 -8.32 -14.09 19.18
CA ARG A 7 -7.26 -14.59 18.29
C ARG A 7 -6.09 -13.59 18.32
N LYS A 8 -4.92 -14.04 18.78
CA LYS A 8 -3.74 -13.18 18.90
C LYS A 8 -3.49 -12.50 17.54
N PRO A 9 -3.21 -11.18 17.52
CA PRO A 9 -2.92 -10.49 16.27
C PRO A 9 -1.76 -11.21 15.57
N ARG A 10 -2.01 -11.69 14.34
CA ARG A 10 -0.94 -12.28 13.54
C ARG A 10 0.14 -11.23 13.33
N ASP A 11 1.39 -11.63 13.49
CA ASP A 11 2.50 -10.77 13.10
C ASP A 11 2.49 -10.61 11.58
N LEU A 12 2.50 -9.36 11.14
CA LEU A 12 2.46 -8.97 9.74
C LEU A 12 3.70 -8.15 9.36
N SER A 13 4.69 -8.06 10.25
CA SER A 13 5.86 -7.19 10.06
C SER A 13 6.58 -7.52 8.75
N SER A 14 6.91 -8.79 8.51
CA SER A 14 7.53 -9.25 7.25
C SER A 14 6.70 -8.94 5.99
N VAL A 15 5.37 -9.01 6.08
CA VAL A 15 4.50 -8.71 4.94
C VAL A 15 4.40 -7.20 4.69
N LEU A 16 4.43 -6.40 5.76
CA LEU A 16 4.50 -4.95 5.65
C LEU A 16 5.86 -4.48 5.14
N GLU A 17 6.95 -5.22 5.41
CA GLU A 17 8.25 -4.97 4.81
C GLU A 17 8.23 -5.12 3.28
N GLN A 18 7.52 -6.13 2.77
CA GLN A 18 7.37 -6.31 1.33
C GLN A 18 6.76 -5.08 0.65
N LEU A 19 5.93 -4.30 1.36
CA LEU A 19 5.39 -3.05 0.83
C LEU A 19 6.48 -2.07 0.42
N ARG A 20 7.65 -2.08 1.08
CA ARG A 20 8.75 -1.16 0.73
C ARG A 20 9.31 -1.44 -0.66
N HIS A 21 9.19 -2.68 -1.14
CA HIS A 21 9.72 -3.15 -2.41
C HIS A 21 8.69 -3.14 -3.56
N VAL A 22 7.40 -2.97 -3.28
CA VAL A 22 6.36 -2.87 -4.32
C VAL A 22 6.55 -1.58 -5.12
N ASP A 23 6.32 -1.53 -6.43
CA ASP A 23 6.48 -0.25 -7.15
C ASP A 23 5.49 0.84 -6.69
N LEU A 24 5.87 2.11 -6.79
CA LEU A 24 5.04 3.25 -6.37
C LEU A 24 3.69 3.31 -7.10
N GLN A 25 3.65 2.98 -8.40
CA GLN A 25 2.40 2.95 -9.18
C GLN A 25 1.41 1.91 -8.64
N GLN A 26 1.93 0.87 -7.97
CA GLN A 26 1.16 -0.22 -7.41
C GLN A 26 0.79 0.00 -5.93
N ARG A 27 1.31 1.05 -5.29
CA ARG A 27 1.02 1.45 -3.90
C ARG A 27 0.02 2.60 -3.77
N THR A 28 -0.60 3.01 -4.88
CA THR A 28 -1.48 4.19 -4.95
C THR A 28 -2.75 4.09 -4.11
N THR A 29 -3.29 2.89 -3.92
CA THR A 29 -4.51 2.66 -3.14
C THR A 29 -4.39 1.45 -2.25
N ILE A 30 -5.12 1.43 -1.13
CA ILE A 30 -5.17 0.28 -0.21
C ILE A 30 -5.57 -1.01 -0.93
N ARG A 31 -6.46 -0.94 -1.94
CA ARG A 31 -6.87 -2.10 -2.74
C ARG A 31 -5.75 -2.60 -3.65
N ALA A 32 -5.04 -1.70 -4.35
CA ALA A 32 -3.92 -2.09 -5.20
C ALA A 32 -2.79 -2.74 -4.38
N THR A 33 -2.45 -2.10 -3.26
CA THR A 33 -1.46 -2.57 -2.29
C THR A 33 -1.84 -3.93 -1.69
N SER A 34 -3.13 -4.12 -1.34
CA SER A 34 -3.67 -5.36 -0.81
C SER A 34 -3.45 -6.55 -1.75
N ARG A 35 -3.66 -6.36 -3.06
CA ARG A 35 -3.47 -7.40 -4.07
C ARG A 35 -2.02 -7.87 -4.16
N LYS A 36 -1.05 -7.00 -3.87
CA LYS A 36 0.38 -7.31 -4.00
C LYS A 36 0.97 -7.95 -2.75
N CYS A 37 0.57 -7.50 -1.57
CA CYS A 37 1.08 -8.05 -0.30
C CYS A 37 0.26 -9.21 0.26
N ILE A 38 -0.81 -9.65 -0.43
CA ILE A 38 -1.69 -10.74 0.02
C ILE A 38 -2.24 -10.45 1.44
N VAL A 39 -2.52 -9.17 1.72
CA VAL A 39 -3.12 -8.72 2.98
C VAL A 39 -4.49 -8.15 2.67
N PRO A 40 -5.56 -8.55 3.39
CA PRO A 40 -6.88 -7.96 3.18
C PRO A 40 -6.88 -6.43 3.31
N PRO A 41 -7.64 -5.71 2.47
CA PRO A 41 -7.66 -4.24 2.47
C PRO A 41 -8.06 -3.65 3.84
N THR A 42 -8.98 -4.33 4.54
CA THR A 42 -9.48 -3.92 5.86
C THR A 42 -8.40 -3.96 6.93
N ILE A 43 -7.47 -4.92 6.84
CA ILE A 43 -6.33 -5.01 7.75
C ILE A 43 -5.33 -3.89 7.48
N LEU A 44 -5.02 -3.63 6.20
CA LEU A 44 -4.15 -2.52 5.81
C LEU A 44 -4.73 -1.17 6.22
N PHE A 45 -6.04 -0.94 6.00
CA PHE A 45 -6.73 0.27 6.45
C PHE A 45 -6.65 0.46 7.96
N ARG A 46 -6.91 -0.61 8.73
CA ARG A 46 -6.77 -0.55 10.19
C ARG A 46 -5.35 -0.23 10.63
N ARG A 47 -4.33 -0.80 9.98
CA ARG A 47 -2.91 -0.52 10.28
C ARG A 47 -2.51 0.90 9.92
N LEU A 48 -3.05 1.45 8.83
CA LEU A 48 -2.89 2.85 8.44
C LEU A 48 -3.50 3.78 9.51
N LYS A 49 -4.72 3.48 9.97
CA LYS A 49 -5.38 4.24 11.06
C LYS A 49 -4.64 4.16 12.39
N GLN A 50 -3.99 3.03 12.68
CA GLN A 50 -3.14 2.85 13.86
C GLN A 50 -1.75 3.49 13.73
N GLY A 51 -1.42 4.11 12.59
CA GLY A 51 -0.10 4.73 12.35
C GLY A 51 1.05 3.74 12.18
N LYS A 52 0.76 2.43 12.11
CA LYS A 52 1.75 1.36 11.89
C LYS A 52 2.20 1.26 10.43
N VAL A 53 1.40 1.82 9.53
CA VAL A 53 1.73 2.06 8.13
C VAL A 53 1.45 3.52 7.88
N ARG A 54 2.32 4.22 7.16
CA ARG A 54 2.14 5.63 6.82
C ARG A 54 1.86 5.77 5.34
N SER A 55 0.96 6.70 5.00
CA SER A 55 0.86 7.20 3.64
C SER A 55 2.09 8.05 3.35
N CYS A 56 2.76 7.80 2.24
CA CYS A 56 3.85 8.64 1.76
C CYS A 56 3.47 9.18 0.40
N MET A 57 3.59 10.50 0.22
CA MET A 57 3.51 11.11 -1.10
C MET A 57 4.90 11.06 -1.71
N SER A 58 5.05 10.27 -2.77
CA SER A 58 6.25 10.34 -3.59
C SER A 58 6.12 11.54 -4.53
N VAL A 59 7.11 12.44 -4.49
CA VAL A 59 7.24 13.57 -5.43
C VAL A 59 8.05 13.15 -6.67
N VAL A 60 8.31 11.84 -6.83
CA VAL A 60 8.98 11.32 -8.03
C VAL A 60 8.06 11.60 -9.22
N LYS A 61 8.41 12.64 -9.98
CA LYS A 61 7.81 12.89 -11.29
C LYS A 61 8.10 11.66 -12.13
N PRO A 62 7.09 10.93 -12.65
CA PRO A 62 7.36 9.88 -13.60
C PRO A 62 8.17 10.50 -14.75
N ALA A 63 9.31 9.88 -15.07
CA ALA A 63 10.15 10.35 -16.16
C ALA A 63 9.29 10.48 -17.42
N LEU A 64 9.46 11.58 -18.13
CA LEU A 64 8.74 11.85 -19.37
C LEU A 64 9.26 10.84 -20.41
N ASN A 65 8.50 9.77 -20.65
CA ASN A 65 8.77 8.85 -21.76
C ASN A 65 8.01 9.31 -23.01
N ASP A 66 8.44 8.85 -24.18
CA ASP A 66 7.87 9.27 -25.46
C ASP A 66 6.37 8.98 -25.56
N ASP A 67 5.90 7.91 -24.90
CA ASP A 67 4.47 7.56 -24.84
C ASP A 67 3.65 8.56 -24.02
N ASN A 68 4.11 8.92 -22.82
CA ASN A 68 3.46 9.91 -21.97
C ASN A 68 3.57 11.32 -22.55
N LEU A 69 4.66 11.60 -23.29
CA LEU A 69 4.85 12.84 -24.03
C LEU A 69 3.80 12.98 -25.14
N LYS A 70 3.58 11.94 -25.95
CA LYS A 70 2.56 11.94 -27.02
C LYS A 70 1.15 12.12 -26.48
N ILE A 71 0.82 11.52 -25.34
CA ILE A 71 -0.48 11.70 -24.67
C ILE A 71 -0.63 13.15 -24.18
N ARG A 72 0.44 13.76 -23.65
CA ARG A 72 0.41 15.14 -23.13
C ARG A 72 0.37 16.22 -24.21
N ILE A 73 1.06 16.02 -25.32
CA ILE A 73 1.11 16.98 -26.44
C ILE A 73 -0.17 16.94 -27.29
N LYS A 74 -0.99 15.89 -27.18
CA LYS A 74 -2.27 15.78 -27.90
C LYS A 74 -3.41 16.69 -27.40
N PHE A 75 -3.08 17.81 -26.76
CA PHE A 75 -4.01 18.88 -26.43
C PHE A 75 -3.65 20.14 -27.22
#